data_AF-A0A811QFV9-F1
#
_entry.id   AF-A0A811QFV9-F1
#
_cell.length_a   1.000
_cell.length_b   1.000
_cell.length_c   1.000
_cell.angle_alpha   90.00
_cell.angle_beta   90.00
_cell.angle_gamma   90.00
#
_symmetry.space_group_name_H-M   'P 1'
#
loop_
_entity.id
_entity.type
_entity.pdbx_description
1 polymer ?
#
loop_
_entity_poly.entity_id
_entity_poly.type
_entity_poly.pdbx_seq_one_letter_code
_entity_poly.pdbx_strand_id
1 'polypeptide(L)'
;MQVLFPAMVEQHVRFGSGPTDGPLLPTPHPVTAAKAAAVVASSPEVDGAAAECVEERCFRRRIANRESARRSRARKLCHLDELRDSVALLERENRDLAAHAEAARARLVPALLANAALRAEAAALSRRLAAASQTLVLGRLYNARADAAVSIDDDVGDCCLVGATDMEEMIASLIAKPPTCTACGILRSCR
;
A
#
# COMPACT_ATOMS: atom_id res chain seq x y z
N MET A 1 -23.66 -21.87 -10.88
CA MET A 1 -23.64 -20.40 -10.76
C MET A 1 -22.19 -19.95 -10.73
N GLN A 2 -21.77 -19.30 -11.81
CA GLN A 2 -20.38 -18.92 -12.08
C GLN A 2 -19.91 -17.90 -11.03
N VAL A 3 -18.90 -18.26 -10.25
CA VAL A 3 -18.18 -17.30 -9.40
C VAL A 3 -17.22 -16.54 -10.30
N LEU A 4 -17.68 -15.36 -10.72
CA LEU A 4 -16.91 -14.38 -11.46
C LEU A 4 -15.81 -13.85 -10.52
N PHE A 5 -14.58 -14.36 -10.69
CA PHE A 5 -13.40 -13.80 -10.05
C PHE A 5 -13.17 -12.39 -10.62
N PRO A 6 -13.05 -11.34 -9.79
CA PRO A 6 -12.44 -10.12 -10.26
C PRO A 6 -10.98 -10.46 -10.54
N ALA A 7 -10.55 -10.26 -11.79
CA ALA A 7 -9.16 -10.26 -12.18
C ALA A 7 -8.41 -9.25 -11.30
N MET A 8 -7.81 -9.73 -10.21
CA MET A 8 -6.81 -9.00 -9.47
C MET A 8 -5.67 -8.83 -10.46
N VAL A 9 -5.58 -7.62 -11.00
CA VAL A 9 -4.45 -7.13 -11.77
C VAL A 9 -3.19 -7.55 -11.03
N GLU A 10 -2.43 -8.48 -11.60
CA GLU A 10 -1.03 -8.69 -11.24
C GLU A 10 -0.32 -7.37 -11.54
N GLN A 11 -0.35 -6.45 -10.59
CA GLN A 11 0.70 -5.46 -10.47
C GLN A 11 1.91 -6.24 -9.97
N HIS A 12 2.57 -6.92 -10.91
CA HIS A 12 4.00 -7.13 -10.81
C HIS A 12 4.63 -5.75 -10.66
N VAL A 13 4.73 -5.28 -9.42
CA VAL A 13 5.72 -4.28 -9.06
C VAL A 13 7.04 -5.01 -9.20
N ARG A 14 7.49 -5.09 -10.45
CA ARG A 14 8.82 -5.53 -10.81
C ARG A 14 9.72 -4.45 -10.23
N PHE A 15 10.13 -4.61 -8.97
CA PHE A 15 11.29 -3.90 -8.45
C PHE A 15 12.42 -4.32 -9.36
N GLY A 16 12.76 -3.44 -10.30
CA GLY A 16 13.74 -3.70 -11.34
C GLY A 16 15.10 -3.90 -10.70
N SER A 17 15.42 -5.13 -10.34
CA SER A 17 16.80 -5.60 -10.27
C SER A 17 17.25 -5.91 -11.69
N GLY A 18 17.49 -4.85 -12.47
CA GLY A 18 18.31 -4.98 -13.66
C GLY A 18 19.72 -5.43 -13.24
N PRO A 19 20.39 -6.30 -14.01
CA PRO A 19 21.78 -6.62 -13.76
C PRO A 19 22.60 -5.36 -14.07
N THR A 20 22.96 -4.59 -13.06
CA THR A 20 23.92 -3.50 -13.27
C THR A 20 25.28 -4.13 -13.53
N ASP A 21 25.70 -3.94 -14.76
CA ASP A 21 26.92 -4.38 -15.40
C ASP A 21 28.16 -4.36 -14.50
N GLY A 22 29.05 -5.32 -14.78
CA GLY A 22 30.33 -5.49 -14.12
C GLY A 22 31.22 -4.23 -14.12
N PRO A 23 32.37 -4.30 -13.42
CA PRO A 23 33.17 -3.13 -13.11
C PRO A 23 33.64 -2.44 -14.40
N LEU A 24 33.06 -1.28 -14.70
CA LEU A 24 33.57 -0.38 -15.72
C LEU A 24 34.96 0.09 -15.26
N LEU A 25 35.98 -0.57 -15.80
CA LEU A 25 37.35 -0.09 -15.80
C LEU A 25 37.37 1.34 -16.36
N PRO A 26 38.00 2.32 -15.67
CA PRO A 26 38.11 3.66 -16.21
C PRO A 26 39.05 3.61 -17.42
N THR A 27 38.52 3.91 -18.60
CA THR A 27 39.32 4.17 -19.80
C THR A 27 40.19 5.41 -19.57
N PRO A 28 41.51 5.34 -19.84
CA PRO A 28 42.39 6.51 -19.70
C PRO A 28 42.14 7.46 -20.87
N HIS A 29 41.35 8.52 -20.63
CA HIS A 29 41.31 9.65 -21.56
C HIS A 29 42.62 10.45 -21.46
N PRO A 30 43.31 10.74 -22.59
CA PRO A 30 44.51 11.55 -22.59
C PRO A 30 44.11 13.01 -22.44
N VAL A 31 44.13 13.52 -21.20
CA VAL A 31 44.13 14.98 -21.00
C VAL A 31 45.52 15.49 -21.34
N THR A 32 45.59 16.13 -22.49
CA THR A 32 46.74 16.83 -23.04
C THR A 32 47.47 17.65 -21.97
N ALA A 33 48.68 17.23 -21.66
CA ALA A 33 49.68 18.03 -20.95
C ALA A 33 50.14 19.17 -21.89
N ALA A 34 49.28 20.16 -22.11
CA ALA A 34 49.62 21.36 -22.83
C ALA A 34 49.28 22.56 -21.94
N LYS A 35 50.30 23.36 -21.66
CA LYS A 35 50.29 24.64 -20.93
C LYS A 35 50.58 24.59 -19.43
N ALA A 36 51.79 24.15 -19.09
CA ALA A 36 52.54 24.69 -17.96
C ALA A 36 54.01 25.05 -18.32
N ALA A 37 54.33 25.12 -19.61
CA ALA A 37 55.64 25.57 -20.11
C ALA A 37 55.47 26.92 -20.81
N ALA A 38 55.15 27.96 -20.05
CA ALA A 38 55.21 29.35 -20.50
C ALA A 38 55.20 30.28 -19.28
N VAL A 39 56.19 30.14 -18.41
CA VAL A 39 56.71 31.30 -17.68
C VAL A 39 58.12 31.49 -18.19
N VAL A 40 58.16 32.27 -19.26
CA VAL A 40 59.21 33.20 -19.67
C VAL A 40 60.44 33.15 -18.74
N ALA A 41 61.51 32.56 -19.27
CA ALA A 41 62.86 32.94 -18.93
C ALA A 41 63.06 34.39 -19.40
N SER A 42 62.69 35.34 -18.55
CA SER A 42 63.19 36.70 -18.61
C SER A 42 64.15 36.80 -17.46
N SER A 43 65.45 36.78 -17.76
CA SER A 43 66.46 37.21 -16.80
C SER A 43 66.12 38.62 -16.32
N PRO A 44 66.13 38.86 -15.00
CA PRO A 44 66.91 39.94 -14.46
C PRO A 44 68.19 39.30 -13.92
N GLU A 45 69.29 40.03 -13.99
CA GLU A 45 70.40 39.81 -13.07
C GLU A 45 69.80 39.91 -11.66
N VAL A 46 69.47 38.77 -11.03
CA VAL A 46 68.98 38.74 -9.65
C VAL A 46 70.09 38.12 -8.82
N ASP A 47 70.54 38.88 -7.83
CA ASP A 47 71.48 38.47 -6.80
C ASP A 47 71.27 36.99 -6.43
N GLY A 48 72.34 36.18 -6.39
CA GLY A 48 72.24 34.72 -6.20
C GLY A 48 71.36 34.28 -5.03
N ALA A 49 71.23 35.11 -3.99
CA ALA A 49 70.33 34.91 -2.86
C ALA A 49 68.82 34.89 -3.23
N ALA A 50 68.39 35.66 -4.24
CA ALA A 50 67.01 35.71 -4.69
C ALA A 50 66.62 34.46 -5.51
N ALA A 51 67.55 33.93 -6.31
CA ALA A 51 67.35 32.69 -7.06
C ALA A 51 67.23 31.47 -6.13
N GLU A 52 68.10 31.37 -5.12
CA GLU A 52 68.03 30.32 -4.09
C GLU A 52 66.71 30.37 -3.31
N CYS A 53 66.21 31.56 -2.97
CA CYS A 53 64.92 31.72 -2.29
C CYS A 53 63.72 31.23 -3.14
N VAL A 54 63.77 31.42 -4.47
CA VAL A 54 62.74 30.94 -5.40
C VAL A 54 62.77 29.42 -5.54
N GLU A 55 63.96 28.83 -5.63
CA GLU A 55 64.11 27.36 -5.68
C GLU A 55 63.60 26.70 -4.41
N GLU A 56 63.95 27.24 -3.24
CA GLU A 56 63.51 26.71 -1.96
C GLU A 56 61.98 26.82 -1.82
N ARG A 57 61.39 27.94 -2.24
CA ARG A 57 59.92 28.09 -2.29
C ARG A 57 59.27 27.06 -3.21
N CYS A 58 59.84 26.81 -4.39
CA CYS A 58 59.35 25.80 -5.32
C CYS A 58 59.45 24.38 -4.75
N PHE A 59 60.53 24.07 -4.03
CA PHE A 59 60.70 22.80 -3.33
C PHE A 59 59.64 22.61 -2.24
N ARG A 60 59.46 23.61 -1.35
CA ARG A 60 58.41 23.59 -0.31
C ARG A 60 57.01 23.44 -0.93
N ARG A 61 56.71 24.15 -2.02
CA ARG A 61 55.42 24.04 -2.74
C ARG A 61 55.22 22.64 -3.32
N ARG A 62 56.26 22.02 -3.88
CA ARG A 62 56.18 20.63 -4.40
C ARG A 62 55.86 19.64 -3.29
N ILE A 63 56.47 19.77 -2.12
CA ILE A 63 56.18 18.90 -0.97
C ILE A 63 54.75 19.12 -0.46
N ALA A 64 54.37 20.38 -0.22
CA ALA A 64 53.04 20.72 0.28
C ALA A 64 51.94 20.29 -0.69
N ASN A 65 52.14 20.49 -2.00
CA ASN A 65 51.18 20.06 -3.01
C ASN A 65 51.07 18.52 -3.05
N ARG A 66 52.21 17.81 -3.00
CA ARG A 66 52.22 16.34 -2.95
C ARG A 66 51.45 15.82 -1.74
N GLU A 67 51.63 16.45 -0.58
CA GLU A 67 50.90 16.07 0.61
C GLU A 67 49.41 16.41 0.53
N SER A 68 49.06 17.60 0.00
CA SER A 68 47.65 17.98 -0.23
C SER A 68 46.94 17.03 -1.20
N ALA A 69 47.62 16.58 -2.25
CA ALA A 69 47.10 15.62 -3.21
C ALA A 69 46.90 14.24 -2.55
N ARG A 70 47.84 13.80 -1.69
CA ARG A 70 47.67 12.57 -0.89
C ARG A 70 46.45 12.67 0.03
N ARG A 71 46.31 13.77 0.79
CA ARG A 71 45.17 13.99 1.69
C ARG A 71 43.84 14.06 0.94
N SER A 72 43.82 14.69 -0.24
CA SER A 72 42.63 14.74 -1.10
C SER A 72 42.24 13.35 -1.60
N ARG A 73 43.21 12.54 -2.06
CA ARG A 73 42.98 11.15 -2.48
C ARG A 73 42.46 10.30 -1.32
N ALA A 74 43.07 10.41 -0.15
CA ALA A 74 42.64 9.68 1.05
C ALA A 74 41.18 10.01 1.41
N ARG A 75 40.81 11.30 1.47
CA ARG A 75 39.42 11.72 1.72
C ARG A 75 38.43 11.16 0.70
N LYS A 76 38.78 11.20 -0.59
CA LYS A 76 37.93 10.65 -1.65
C LYS A 76 37.77 9.13 -1.53
N LEU A 77 38.83 8.41 -1.15
CA LEU A 77 38.76 6.96 -0.93
C LEU A 77 37.83 6.64 0.24
N CYS A 78 37.98 7.30 1.38
CA CYS A 78 37.08 7.12 2.53
C CYS A 78 35.62 7.38 2.14
N HIS A 79 35.34 8.44 1.38
CA HIS A 79 33.97 8.72 0.93
C HIS A 79 33.41 7.65 -0.03
N LEU A 80 34.24 7.09 -0.90
CA LEU A 80 33.83 5.99 -1.76
C LEU A 80 33.52 4.73 -0.95
N ASP A 81 34.29 4.46 0.11
CA ASP A 81 34.05 3.33 0.99
C ASP A 81 32.76 3.53 1.81
N GLU A 82 32.51 4.72 2.36
CA GLU A 82 31.24 5.09 3.02
C GLU A 82 30.03 4.89 2.10
N LEU A 83 30.15 5.28 0.83
CA LEU A 83 29.09 5.08 -0.17
C LEU A 83 28.87 3.59 -0.47
N ARG A 84 29.94 2.79 -0.55
CA ARG A 84 29.83 1.33 -0.75
C ARG A 84 29.13 0.66 0.42
N ASP A 85 29.48 1.03 1.64
CA ASP A 85 28.85 0.52 2.86
C ASP A 85 27.36 0.90 2.89
N SER A 86 27.03 2.13 2.49
CA SER A 86 25.65 2.61 2.39
C SER A 86 24.84 1.82 1.36
N VAL A 87 25.41 1.53 0.18
CA VAL A 87 24.74 0.71 -0.84
C VAL A 87 24.53 -0.71 -0.32
N ALA A 88 25.54 -1.34 0.29
CA ALA A 88 25.42 -2.69 0.83
C ALA A 88 24.35 -2.78 1.94
N LEU A 89 24.23 -1.76 2.78
CA LEU A 89 23.17 -1.66 3.78
C LEU A 89 21.80 -1.58 3.11
N LEU A 90 21.62 -0.65 2.17
CA LEU A 90 20.35 -0.49 1.45
C LEU A 90 19.94 -1.75 0.68
N GLU A 91 20.89 -2.46 0.06
CA GLU A 91 20.62 -3.74 -0.61
C GLU A 91 20.17 -4.83 0.37
N ARG A 92 20.72 -4.85 1.58
CA ARG A 92 20.28 -5.77 2.63
C ARG A 92 18.87 -5.40 3.10
N GLU A 93 18.63 -4.14 3.42
CA GLU A 93 17.33 -3.65 3.86
C GLU A 93 16.25 -3.88 2.80
N ASN A 94 16.57 -3.67 1.52
CA ASN A 94 15.65 -3.93 0.43
C ASN A 94 15.27 -5.42 0.35
N ARG A 95 16.25 -6.33 0.46
CA ARG A 95 15.99 -7.78 0.52
C ARG A 95 15.12 -8.16 1.72
N ASP A 96 15.41 -7.60 2.89
CA ASP A 96 14.64 -7.88 4.11
C ASP A 96 13.19 -7.36 3.99
N LEU A 97 12.99 -6.15 3.44
CA LEU A 97 11.66 -5.60 3.17
C LEU A 97 10.90 -6.42 2.13
N ALA A 98 11.56 -6.87 1.06
CA ALA A 98 10.96 -7.73 0.06
C ALA A 98 10.50 -9.07 0.67
N ALA A 99 11.33 -9.70 1.50
CA ALA A 99 10.97 -10.92 2.20
C ALA A 99 9.78 -10.73 3.16
N HIS A 100 9.74 -9.62 3.90
CA HIS A 100 8.60 -9.28 4.76
C HIS A 100 7.31 -9.06 3.96
N ALA A 101 7.39 -8.38 2.81
CA ALA A 101 6.24 -8.16 1.94
C ALA A 101 5.70 -9.49 1.39
N GLU A 102 6.56 -10.40 0.95
CA GLU A 102 6.14 -11.73 0.48
C GLU A 102 5.53 -12.57 1.62
N ALA A 103 6.12 -12.55 2.82
CA ALA A 103 5.54 -13.22 3.98
C ALA A 103 4.17 -12.63 4.40
N ALA A 104 3.97 -11.32 4.23
CA ALA A 104 2.67 -10.69 4.44
C ALA A 104 1.64 -11.11 3.39
N ARG A 105 2.02 -11.13 2.11
CA ARG A 105 1.18 -11.60 1.00
C ARG A 105 0.76 -13.06 1.19
N ALA A 106 1.69 -13.93 1.57
CA ALA A 106 1.43 -15.34 1.85
C ALA A 106 0.40 -15.54 2.96
N ARG A 107 0.38 -14.67 3.98
CA ARG A 107 -0.63 -14.68 5.06
C ARG A 107 -1.97 -14.07 4.66
N LEU A 108 -1.98 -13.12 3.73
CA LEU A 108 -3.19 -12.44 3.28
C LEU A 108 -4.13 -13.38 2.52
N VAL A 109 -3.60 -14.21 1.62
CA VAL A 109 -4.41 -15.13 0.80
C VAL A 109 -5.31 -16.06 1.64
N PRO A 110 -4.81 -16.84 2.61
CA PRO A 110 -5.66 -17.69 3.43
C PRO A 110 -6.64 -16.88 4.29
N ALA A 111 -6.24 -15.68 4.76
CA ALA A 111 -7.14 -14.80 5.50
C ALA A 111 -8.32 -14.30 4.64
N LEU A 112 -8.08 -13.97 3.36
CA LEU A 112 -9.13 -13.58 2.43
C LEU A 112 -10.08 -14.75 2.13
N LEU A 113 -9.54 -15.96 1.95
CA LEU A 113 -10.35 -17.16 1.73
C LEU A 113 -11.22 -17.49 2.95
N ALA A 114 -10.64 -17.44 4.16
CA ALA A 114 -11.38 -17.65 5.40
C ALA A 114 -12.48 -16.59 5.58
N ASN A 115 -12.18 -15.32 5.25
CA ASN A 115 -13.18 -14.25 5.32
C ASN A 115 -14.33 -14.46 4.32
N ALA A 116 -14.03 -14.90 3.10
CA ALA A 116 -15.04 -15.23 2.10
C ALA A 116 -15.93 -16.41 2.56
N ALA A 117 -15.34 -17.46 3.15
CA ALA A 117 -16.06 -18.59 3.70
C ALA A 117 -17.01 -18.16 4.84
N LEU A 118 -16.51 -17.38 5.81
CA LEU A 118 -17.32 -16.85 6.91
C LEU A 118 -18.48 -15.98 6.42
N ARG A 119 -18.27 -15.15 5.38
CA ARG A 119 -19.34 -14.36 4.76
C ARG A 119 -20.40 -15.24 4.11
N ALA A 120 -19.99 -16.31 3.43
CA ALA A 120 -20.92 -17.26 2.82
C ALA A 120 -21.75 -17.99 3.89
N GLU A 121 -21.12 -18.43 4.98
CA GLU A 121 -21.79 -19.04 6.12
C GLU A 121 -22.77 -18.08 6.79
N ALA A 122 -22.34 -16.85 7.09
CA ALA A 122 -23.20 -15.83 7.65
C ALA A 122 -24.43 -15.59 6.76
N ALA A 123 -24.25 -15.47 5.44
CA ALA A 123 -25.35 -15.31 4.50
C ALA A 123 -26.30 -16.53 4.50
N ALA A 124 -25.77 -17.75 4.60
CA ALA A 124 -26.59 -18.96 4.69
C ALA A 124 -27.40 -19.01 5.98
N LEU A 125 -26.79 -18.67 7.12
CA LEU A 125 -27.46 -18.59 8.41
C LEU A 125 -28.54 -17.49 8.41
N SER A 126 -28.26 -16.32 7.84
CA SER A 126 -29.25 -15.25 7.69
C SER A 126 -30.46 -15.70 6.86
N ARG A 127 -30.25 -16.44 5.76
CA ARG A 127 -31.36 -17.02 4.98
C ARG A 127 -32.18 -18.03 5.78
N ARG A 128 -31.53 -18.91 6.54
CA ARG A 128 -32.21 -19.89 7.40
C ARG A 128 -33.02 -19.22 8.51
N LEU A 129 -32.47 -18.18 9.12
CA LEU A 129 -33.16 -17.39 10.14
C LEU A 129 -34.38 -16.67 9.55
N ALA A 130 -34.22 -16.03 8.39
CA ALA A 130 -35.34 -15.39 7.70
C ALA A 130 -36.46 -16.38 7.36
N ALA A 131 -36.11 -17.56 6.84
CA ALA A 131 -37.09 -18.62 6.57
C ALA A 131 -37.79 -19.10 7.84
N ALA A 132 -37.05 -19.33 8.93
CA ALA A 132 -37.64 -19.72 10.22
C ALA A 132 -38.58 -18.63 10.77
N SER A 133 -38.17 -17.36 10.69
CA SER A 133 -39.02 -16.23 11.08
C SER A 133 -40.30 -16.15 10.24
N GLN A 134 -40.22 -16.37 8.93
CA GLN A 134 -41.40 -16.41 8.05
C GLN A 134 -42.35 -17.55 8.44
N THR A 135 -41.83 -18.75 8.70
CA THR A 135 -42.65 -19.88 9.16
C THR A 135 -43.38 -19.57 10.46
N LEU A 136 -42.70 -18.92 11.42
CA LEU A 136 -43.34 -18.51 12.68
C LEU A 136 -44.43 -17.46 12.47
N VAL A 137 -44.22 -16.48 11.59
CA VAL A 137 -45.24 -15.48 11.24
C VAL A 137 -46.45 -16.15 10.61
N LEU A 138 -46.24 -17.01 9.62
CA LEU A 138 -47.34 -17.75 8.99
C LEU A 138 -48.11 -18.60 10.02
N GLY A 139 -47.41 -19.32 10.90
CA GLY A 139 -48.05 -20.10 11.97
C GLY A 139 -48.91 -19.24 12.90
N ARG A 140 -48.45 -18.04 13.27
CA ARG A 140 -49.26 -17.09 14.06
C ARG A 140 -50.52 -16.64 13.32
N LEU A 141 -50.41 -16.37 12.01
CA LEU A 141 -51.55 -15.97 11.18
C LEU A 141 -52.57 -17.11 11.03
N TYR A 142 -52.11 -18.34 10.82
CA TYR A 142 -53.00 -19.52 10.75
C TYR A 142 -53.74 -19.74 12.07
N ASN A 143 -53.05 -19.66 13.21
CA ASN A 143 -53.68 -19.80 14.52
C ASN A 143 -54.70 -18.69 14.78
N ALA A 144 -54.34 -17.43 14.51
CA ALA A 144 -55.28 -16.30 14.66
C ALA A 144 -56.53 -16.45 13.77
N ARG A 145 -56.38 -17.01 12.56
CA ARG A 145 -57.52 -17.32 11.69
C ARG A 145 -58.37 -18.48 12.21
N ALA A 146 -57.76 -19.51 12.78
CA ALA A 146 -58.50 -20.60 13.42
C ALA A 146 -59.30 -20.08 14.64
N ASP A 147 -58.69 -19.24 15.47
CA ASP A 147 -59.35 -18.60 16.63
C ASP A 147 -60.54 -17.72 16.18
N ALA A 148 -60.36 -16.95 15.10
CA ALA A 148 -61.44 -16.15 14.51
C ALA A 148 -62.57 -17.01 13.90
N ALA A 149 -62.26 -18.19 13.37
CA ALA A 149 -63.28 -19.11 12.83
C ALA A 149 -64.10 -19.78 13.95
N VAL A 150 -63.46 -20.15 15.07
CA VAL A 150 -64.15 -20.70 16.25
C VAL A 150 -65.07 -19.65 16.90
N SER A 151 -64.79 -18.36 16.70
CA SER A 151 -65.59 -17.25 17.22
C SER A 151 -66.88 -16.97 16.42
N ILE A 152 -67.13 -17.66 15.29
CA ILE A 152 -68.33 -17.45 14.45
C ILE A 152 -69.50 -18.36 14.84
N ASP A 153 -69.24 -19.47 15.55
CA ASP A 153 -70.27 -20.46 15.90
C ASP A 153 -71.02 -20.19 17.22
N ASP A 154 -70.70 -19.11 17.96
CA ASP A 154 -71.35 -18.78 19.25
C ASP A 154 -72.28 -17.54 19.24
N ASP A 155 -72.48 -16.85 18.11
CA ASP A 155 -73.43 -15.74 18.00
C ASP A 155 -74.45 -15.94 16.85
N VAL A 156 -75.45 -16.79 17.09
CA VAL A 156 -76.80 -16.55 16.54
C VAL A 156 -77.38 -15.37 17.31
N GLY A 157 -76.95 -14.15 16.96
CA GLY A 157 -77.30 -12.97 17.74
C GLY A 157 -76.72 -11.68 17.21
N ASP A 158 -77.35 -11.17 16.15
CA ASP A 158 -77.34 -9.77 15.70
C ASP A 158 -76.37 -9.39 14.56
N CYS A 159 -76.97 -8.78 13.54
CA CYS A 159 -76.37 -8.50 12.25
C CYS A 159 -75.82 -7.08 12.22
N CYS A 160 -74.53 -6.87 11.93
CA CYS A 160 -74.05 -5.63 11.31
C CYS A 160 -72.76 -5.88 10.50
N LEU A 161 -72.90 -5.82 9.18
CA LEU A 161 -71.82 -5.81 8.21
C LEU A 161 -71.05 -4.48 8.30
N VAL A 162 -69.82 -4.49 8.81
CA VAL A 162 -68.84 -3.43 8.53
C VAL A 162 -67.45 -4.05 8.39
N GLY A 163 -66.80 -3.81 7.23
CA GLY A 163 -65.34 -3.68 7.16
C GLY A 163 -64.52 -4.85 6.62
N ALA A 164 -64.95 -5.52 5.55
CA ALA A 164 -64.06 -6.45 4.82
C ALA A 164 -63.19 -5.71 3.77
N THR A 165 -62.30 -4.80 4.19
CA THR A 165 -61.28 -4.20 3.28
C THR A 165 -59.90 -3.89 3.90
N ASP A 166 -59.59 -4.31 5.12
CA ASP A 166 -58.34 -3.85 5.77
C ASP A 166 -57.17 -4.86 5.69
N MET A 167 -57.34 -6.01 5.04
CA MET A 167 -56.24 -6.97 4.88
C MET A 167 -55.19 -6.50 3.87
N GLU A 168 -55.60 -5.85 2.78
CA GLU A 168 -54.64 -5.37 1.76
C GLU A 168 -53.78 -4.21 2.29
N GLU A 169 -54.36 -3.28 3.05
CA GLU A 169 -53.61 -2.18 3.67
C GLU A 169 -52.67 -2.67 4.79
N MET A 170 -53.08 -3.68 5.57
CA MET A 170 -52.25 -4.26 6.62
C MET A 170 -51.05 -5.03 6.05
N ILE A 171 -51.24 -5.76 4.94
CA ILE A 171 -50.16 -6.42 4.20
C ILE A 171 -49.22 -5.37 3.57
N ALA A 172 -49.75 -4.28 3.00
CA ALA A 172 -48.95 -3.20 2.42
C ALA A 172 -48.06 -2.51 3.47
N SER A 173 -48.57 -2.29 4.69
CA SER A 173 -47.81 -1.71 5.82
C SER A 173 -46.68 -2.63 6.32
N LEU A 174 -46.90 -3.95 6.32
CA LEU A 174 -45.89 -4.93 6.74
C LEU A 174 -44.80 -5.19 5.70
N ILE A 175 -45.10 -5.01 4.41
CA ILE A 175 -44.15 -5.17 3.30
C ILE A 175 -43.42 -3.85 2.98
N ALA A 176 -44.04 -2.69 3.28
CA ALA A 176 -43.41 -1.39 3.10
C ALA A 176 -42.12 -1.27 3.93
N LYS A 177 -40.98 -1.23 3.23
CA LYS A 177 -39.66 -0.96 3.79
C LYS A 177 -39.70 0.41 4.49
N PRO A 178 -39.21 0.55 5.75
CA PRO A 178 -39.22 1.85 6.42
C PRO A 178 -38.43 2.87 5.59
N PRO A 179 -38.79 4.17 5.61
CA PRO A 179 -38.11 5.19 4.83
C PRO A 179 -36.62 5.17 5.17
N THR A 180 -35.80 4.84 4.19
CA THR A 180 -34.35 4.88 4.32
C THR A 180 -33.93 6.34 4.40
N CYS A 181 -33.25 6.73 5.48
CA CYS A 181 -32.58 8.02 5.55
C CYS A 181 -31.53 8.10 4.43
N THR A 182 -31.75 8.98 3.45
CA THR A 182 -30.87 9.19 2.28
C THR A 182 -29.48 9.72 2.64
N ALA A 183 -29.25 10.10 3.90
CA ALA A 183 -27.94 10.56 4.38
C ALA A 183 -27.01 9.43 4.90
N CYS A 184 -27.53 8.25 5.26
CA CYS A 184 -26.74 7.25 6.02
C CYS A 184 -26.80 5.81 5.46
N GLY A 185 -27.79 5.44 4.64
CA GLY A 185 -27.79 4.14 3.95
C GLY A 185 -27.92 2.88 4.83
N ILE A 186 -28.18 3.01 6.14
CA ILE A 186 -28.39 1.88 7.07
C ILE A 186 -29.72 2.03 7.82
N LEU A 187 -30.42 0.91 8.04
CA LEU A 187 -31.76 0.83 8.63
C LEU A 187 -31.75 1.01 10.16
N ARG A 188 -32.38 2.12 10.59
CA ARG A 188 -32.93 2.51 11.91
C ARG A 188 -31.98 3.06 13.02
N SER A 189 -32.48 4.20 13.53
CA SER A 189 -32.16 4.96 14.75
C SER A 189 -30.85 5.76 14.77
N CYS A 190 -30.81 6.87 14.02
CA CYS A 190 -30.04 8.03 14.47
C CYS A 190 -30.69 8.52 15.77
N ARG A 191 -29.97 8.35 16.87
CA ARG A 191 -30.18 9.09 18.11
C ARG A 191 -29.00 10.03 18.28
#